data_AF-V4PNW3-F1
#
_entry.id   AF-V4PNW3-F1
#
_cell.length_a   1.000
_cell.length_b   1.000
_cell.length_c   1.000
_cell.angle_alpha   90.00
_cell.angle_beta   90.00
_cell.angle_gamma   90.00
#
_symmetry.space_group_name_H-M   'P 1'
#
loop_
_entity.id
_entity.type
_entity.pdbx_description
1 polymer ?
#
loop_
_entity_poly.entity_id
_entity_poly.type
_entity_poly.pdbx_seq_one_letter_code
_entity_poly.pdbx_strand_id
1 'polypeptide(L)'
;MAIGLWTLVWPKQLEGNPLRWLRPHKAEPSERELRHKAQKVKARIYDAKLWRMTIQTDGFTGQVRCRLIKMKTLNEGRITYAQNTFGFEMGEDVNTLNAWYSIDNRPAKRWQSLYPVLTANRVPLEGASLENPTGGVVLLPEAEVGDGHVVTIRASEKSQPREFKLKGFKSAMASARYNGCAADDSFERGKW
;
A
#
# COMPACT_ATOMS: atom_id res chain seq x y z
N MET A 1 59.74 20.85 65.20
CA MET A 1 59.38 19.61 64.48
C MET A 1 58.20 18.98 65.17
N ALA A 2 57.00 19.13 64.60
CA ALA A 2 55.81 18.36 64.91
C ALA A 2 54.88 18.51 63.68
N ILE A 3 54.75 17.45 62.89
CA ILE A 3 53.89 17.41 61.70
C ILE A 3 52.73 16.48 62.04
N GLY A 4 51.52 16.98 61.76
CA GLY A 4 50.27 16.53 62.32
C GLY A 4 49.67 15.27 61.69
N LEU A 5 48.83 14.64 62.50
CA LEU A 5 47.87 13.61 62.12
C LEU A 5 46.61 14.28 61.54
N TRP A 6 46.37 14.07 60.24
CA TRP A 6 45.06 14.31 59.62
C TRP A 6 44.36 12.98 59.41
N THR A 7 43.21 12.82 60.06
CA THR A 7 42.30 11.69 59.89
C THR A 7 41.51 11.87 58.59
N LEU A 8 41.70 10.95 57.63
CA LEU A 8 40.88 10.88 56.43
C LEU A 8 39.55 10.18 56.76
N VAL A 9 38.49 10.96 56.84
CA VAL A 9 37.10 10.48 56.89
C VAL A 9 36.70 10.04 55.48
N TRP A 10 36.43 8.75 55.31
CA TRP A 10 35.94 8.17 54.05
C TRP A 10 34.48 8.59 53.81
N PRO A 11 34.07 9.07 52.61
CA PRO A 11 32.67 9.37 52.35
C PRO A 11 31.87 8.06 52.16
N LYS A 12 30.92 7.81 53.06
CA LYS A 12 29.85 6.82 52.85
C LYS A 12 28.83 7.38 51.85
N GLN A 13 29.11 7.30 50.55
CA GLN A 13 28.05 7.56 49.56
C GLN A 13 28.33 6.95 48.19
N LEU A 14 28.28 5.62 48.10
CA LEU A 14 28.05 4.88 46.86
C LEU A 14 27.17 3.66 47.14
N GLU A 15 25.97 3.87 47.68
CA GLU A 15 24.87 2.90 47.57
C GLU A 15 24.24 3.00 46.17
N GLY A 16 25.07 2.86 45.14
CA GLY A 16 24.63 2.62 43.77
C GLY A 16 24.40 1.12 43.63
N ASN A 17 23.13 0.72 43.52
CA ASN A 17 22.69 -0.67 43.33
C ASN A 17 23.60 -1.40 42.30
N PRO A 18 24.48 -2.34 42.73
CA PRO A 18 25.52 -2.93 41.89
C PRO A 18 24.97 -3.87 40.81
N LEU A 19 23.66 -4.10 40.77
CA LEU A 19 23.02 -5.07 39.89
C LEU A 19 22.59 -4.50 38.53
N ARG A 20 22.80 -3.21 38.25
CA ARG A 20 22.39 -2.61 36.96
C ARG A 20 23.27 -3.04 35.77
N TRP A 21 24.45 -3.60 36.02
CA TRP A 21 25.41 -4.04 35.00
C TRP A 21 25.23 -5.50 34.57
N LEU A 22 24.42 -6.27 35.28
CA LEU A 22 24.03 -7.65 34.92
C LEU A 22 22.79 -7.67 34.03
N ARG A 23 22.69 -6.76 33.05
CA ARG A 23 21.78 -7.02 31.93
C ARG A 23 22.46 -8.10 31.10
N PRO A 24 21.93 -9.32 31.01
CA PRO A 24 22.51 -10.32 30.13
C PRO A 24 22.59 -9.69 28.74
N HIS A 25 23.80 -9.67 28.15
CA HIS A 25 23.93 -9.48 26.71
C HIS A 25 22.91 -10.42 26.08
N LYS A 26 22.00 -9.88 25.25
CA LYS A 26 21.04 -10.73 24.53
C LYS A 26 21.85 -11.85 23.89
N ALA A 27 21.60 -13.08 24.30
CA ALA A 27 22.28 -14.24 23.75
C ALA A 27 22.15 -14.19 22.22
N GLU A 28 23.23 -14.53 21.53
CA GLU A 28 23.23 -14.57 20.08
C GLU A 28 22.10 -15.51 19.63
N PRO A 29 21.22 -15.07 18.70
CA PRO A 29 20.05 -15.86 18.33
C PRO A 29 20.49 -17.21 17.78
N SER A 30 19.83 -18.27 18.24
CA SER A 30 20.09 -19.63 17.79
C SER A 30 19.81 -19.79 16.29
N GLU A 31 20.44 -20.76 15.64
CA GLU A 31 20.22 -21.05 14.21
C GLU A 31 18.74 -21.32 13.91
N ARG A 32 18.02 -21.98 14.83
CA ARG A 32 16.58 -22.21 14.73
C ARG A 32 15.79 -20.90 14.73
N GLU A 33 16.14 -19.94 15.58
CA GLU A 33 15.50 -18.62 15.61
C GLU A 33 15.80 -17.81 14.36
N LEU A 34 17.01 -17.92 13.80
CA LEU A 34 17.39 -17.28 12.54
C LEU A 34 16.57 -17.85 11.38
N ARG A 35 16.44 -19.18 11.27
CA ARG A 35 15.59 -19.84 10.26
C ARG A 35 14.12 -19.43 10.38
N HIS A 36 13.58 -19.43 11.59
CA HIS A 36 12.19 -19.02 11.82
C HIS A 36 11.95 -17.54 11.49
N LYS A 37 12.91 -16.65 11.80
CA LYS A 37 12.84 -15.23 11.39
C LYS A 37 12.95 -15.07 9.88
N ALA A 38 13.75 -15.89 9.20
CA ALA A 38 13.89 -15.85 7.75
C ALA A 38 12.57 -16.19 7.04
N GLN A 39 11.76 -17.08 7.61
CA GLN A 39 10.47 -17.54 7.07
C GLN A 39 9.31 -16.55 7.26
N LYS A 40 9.49 -15.45 7.99
CA LYS A 40 8.42 -14.48 8.22
C LYS A 40 8.11 -13.64 6.98
N VAL A 41 6.85 -13.24 6.83
CA VAL A 41 6.45 -12.21 5.87
C VAL A 41 7.10 -10.88 6.25
N LYS A 42 7.80 -10.26 5.30
CA LYS A 42 8.42 -8.94 5.46
C LYS A 42 7.68 -7.95 4.59
N ALA A 43 7.23 -6.84 5.19
CA ALA A 43 6.58 -5.76 4.47
C ALA A 43 7.48 -4.53 4.43
N ARG A 44 7.55 -3.87 3.26
CA ARG A 44 8.22 -2.59 3.06
C ARG A 44 7.25 -1.62 2.41
N ILE A 45 7.25 -0.39 2.88
CA ILE A 45 6.40 0.69 2.36
C ILE A 45 7.31 1.74 1.75
N TYR A 46 6.94 2.20 0.55
CA TYR A 46 7.63 3.23 -0.18
C TYR A 46 6.61 4.28 -0.63
N ASP A 47 6.88 5.54 -0.34
CA ASP A 47 6.08 6.65 -0.82
C ASP A 47 6.72 7.24 -2.09
N ALA A 48 5.99 7.20 -3.20
CA ALA A 48 6.38 7.72 -4.50
C ALA A 48 5.44 8.87 -4.88
N LYS A 49 5.72 10.06 -4.34
CA LYS A 49 4.86 11.26 -4.46
C LYS A 49 3.46 11.00 -3.87
N LEU A 50 2.42 10.98 -4.71
CA LEU A 50 1.03 10.74 -4.31
C LEU A 50 0.67 9.26 -4.24
N TRP A 51 1.57 8.39 -4.67
CA TRP A 51 1.39 6.94 -4.71
C TRP A 51 2.14 6.30 -3.55
N ARG A 52 1.49 5.36 -2.88
CA ARG A 52 2.07 4.49 -1.88
C ARG A 52 2.18 3.10 -2.46
N MET A 53 3.38 2.54 -2.35
CA MET A 53 3.67 1.16 -2.66
C MET A 53 3.92 0.39 -1.37
N THR A 54 3.30 -0.78 -1.24
CA THR A 54 3.63 -1.77 -0.22
C THR A 54 4.10 -3.04 -0.91
N ILE A 55 5.28 -3.53 -0.55
CA ILE A 55 5.83 -4.80 -1.01
C ILE A 55 5.84 -5.76 0.17
N GLN A 56 5.21 -6.91 0.00
CA GLN A 56 5.28 -8.04 0.92
C GLN A 56 6.09 -9.16 0.27
N THR A 57 7.06 -9.68 1.00
CA THR A 57 7.81 -10.87 0.62
C THR A 57 7.59 -11.93 1.67
N ASP A 58 7.03 -13.05 1.25
CA ASP A 58 6.91 -14.23 2.10
C ASP A 58 8.27 -14.92 2.19
N GLY A 59 8.83 -14.97 3.40
CA GLY A 59 10.13 -15.60 3.64
C GLY A 59 10.13 -17.13 3.55
N PHE A 60 8.96 -17.76 3.57
CA PHE A 60 8.79 -19.20 3.41
C PHE A 60 8.66 -19.58 1.93
N THR A 61 7.73 -18.95 1.20
CA THR A 61 7.46 -19.28 -0.21
C THR A 61 8.33 -18.51 -1.20
N GLY A 62 8.93 -17.39 -0.77
CA GLY A 62 9.58 -16.43 -1.67
C GLY A 62 8.62 -15.58 -2.49
N GLN A 63 7.30 -15.76 -2.33
CA GLN A 63 6.30 -15.02 -3.09
C GLN A 63 6.39 -13.53 -2.78
N VAL A 64 6.42 -12.71 -3.84
CA VAL A 64 6.35 -11.26 -3.74
C VAL A 64 4.95 -10.82 -4.11
N ARG A 65 4.34 -10.01 -3.24
CA ARG A 65 3.06 -9.38 -3.48
C ARG A 65 3.19 -7.88 -3.30
N CYS A 66 2.64 -7.14 -4.23
CA CYS A 66 2.78 -5.70 -4.33
C CYS A 66 1.41 -5.05 -4.30
N ARG A 67 1.32 -3.89 -3.66
CA ARG A 67 0.12 -3.07 -3.66
C ARG A 67 0.51 -1.65 -4.02
N LEU A 68 -0.16 -1.09 -5.02
CA LEU A 68 0.08 0.26 -5.49
C LEU A 68 -1.22 1.06 -5.38
N ILE A 69 -1.22 2.06 -4.51
CA ILE A 69 -2.39 2.87 -4.18
C ILE A 69 -2.03 4.35 -4.29
N LYS A 70 -2.86 5.14 -4.96
CA LYS A 70 -2.90 6.58 -4.77
C LYS A 70 -3.83 6.91 -3.62
N MET A 71 -3.30 7.56 -2.59
CA MET A 71 -4.08 7.88 -1.39
C MET A 71 -5.17 8.92 -1.71
N LYS A 72 -6.31 8.79 -1.02
CA LYS A 72 -7.42 9.76 -1.08
C LYS A 72 -6.95 11.13 -0.60
N THR A 73 -7.39 12.19 -1.29
CA THR A 73 -7.22 13.58 -0.84
C THR A 73 -8.59 14.22 -0.64
N LEU A 74 -8.64 15.49 -0.25
CA LEU A 74 -9.91 16.23 -0.11
C LEU A 74 -10.70 16.29 -1.43
N ASN A 75 -9.99 16.39 -2.56
CA ASN A 75 -10.61 16.64 -3.86
C ASN A 75 -10.53 15.43 -4.81
N GLU A 76 -9.83 14.36 -4.43
CA GLU A 76 -9.57 13.22 -5.31
C GLU A 76 -9.77 11.90 -4.54
N GLY A 77 -10.53 10.98 -5.15
CA GLY A 77 -10.75 9.66 -4.60
C GLY A 77 -9.50 8.78 -4.63
N ARG A 78 -9.55 7.65 -3.92
CA ARG A 78 -8.47 6.66 -3.91
C ARG A 78 -8.39 5.99 -5.30
N ILE A 79 -7.17 5.74 -5.77
CA ILE A 79 -6.91 4.93 -6.96
C ILE A 79 -6.10 3.71 -6.54
N THR A 80 -6.46 2.55 -7.03
CA THR A 80 -5.71 1.31 -6.81
C THR A 80 -5.27 0.74 -8.15
N TYR A 81 -4.17 -0.02 -8.17
CA TYR A 81 -3.69 -0.73 -9.35
C TYR A 81 -3.38 -2.17 -9.02
N ALA A 82 -3.94 -3.09 -9.80
CA ALA A 82 -3.73 -4.52 -9.71
C ALA A 82 -4.13 -5.19 -11.03
N GLN A 83 -3.42 -6.24 -11.44
CA GLN A 83 -3.78 -7.07 -12.60
C GLN A 83 -4.09 -6.22 -13.85
N ASN A 84 -3.18 -5.29 -14.18
CA ASN A 84 -3.31 -4.39 -15.34
C ASN A 84 -4.63 -3.60 -15.38
N THR A 85 -5.18 -3.30 -14.20
CA THR A 85 -6.49 -2.64 -14.06
C THR A 85 -6.45 -1.62 -12.93
N PHE A 86 -6.87 -0.41 -13.24
CA PHE A 86 -7.10 0.65 -12.27
C PHE A 86 -8.44 0.49 -11.58
N GLY A 87 -8.48 0.65 -10.25
CA GLY A 87 -9.71 0.81 -9.48
C GLY A 87 -9.85 2.24 -9.00
N PHE A 88 -10.96 2.89 -9.36
CA PHE A 88 -11.29 4.25 -8.95
C PHE A 88 -12.41 4.22 -7.91
N GLU A 89 -12.10 4.61 -6.68
CA GLU A 89 -13.02 4.55 -5.56
C GLU A 89 -13.99 5.75 -5.57
N MET A 90 -15.27 5.46 -5.82
CA MET A 90 -16.39 6.42 -5.77
C MET A 90 -17.05 6.47 -4.38
N GLY A 91 -16.79 5.50 -3.51
CA GLY A 91 -17.30 5.41 -2.14
C GLY A 91 -18.20 4.20 -1.96
N GLU A 92 -18.13 3.55 -0.80
CA GLU A 92 -18.67 2.20 -0.53
C GLU A 92 -20.19 2.08 -0.77
N ASP A 93 -20.95 3.16 -0.57
CA ASP A 93 -22.42 3.21 -0.78
C ASP A 93 -22.81 3.63 -2.21
N VAL A 94 -21.84 3.94 -3.07
CA VAL A 94 -22.12 4.42 -4.43
C VAL A 94 -22.28 3.24 -5.37
N ASN A 95 -23.46 3.11 -5.99
CA ASN A 95 -23.64 2.14 -7.07
C ASN A 95 -22.99 2.67 -8.36
N THR A 96 -21.98 1.97 -8.86
CA THR A 96 -21.24 2.35 -10.08
C THR A 96 -21.59 1.49 -11.30
N LEU A 97 -22.62 0.64 -11.21
CA LEU A 97 -23.05 -0.22 -12.32
C LEU A 97 -23.36 0.58 -13.59
N ASN A 98 -23.99 1.74 -13.45
CA ASN A 98 -24.38 2.61 -14.57
C ASN A 98 -23.39 3.75 -14.80
N ALA A 99 -22.14 3.59 -14.34
CA ALA A 99 -21.16 4.65 -14.43
C ALA A 99 -20.80 4.98 -15.88
N TRP A 100 -20.51 6.25 -16.08
CA TRP A 100 -19.89 6.79 -17.28
C TRP A 100 -18.48 7.24 -16.93
N TYR A 101 -17.55 7.05 -17.86
CA TYR A 101 -16.19 7.53 -17.72
C TYR A 101 -15.74 8.28 -18.96
N SER A 102 -14.89 9.27 -18.78
CA SER A 102 -14.10 9.91 -19.84
C SER A 102 -12.64 9.97 -19.41
N ILE A 103 -11.74 9.99 -20.40
CA ILE A 103 -10.29 10.07 -20.18
C ILE A 103 -9.81 11.30 -20.95
N ASP A 104 -9.14 12.22 -20.26
CA ASP A 104 -8.63 13.48 -20.84
C ASP A 104 -9.68 14.23 -21.66
N ASN A 105 -10.91 14.33 -21.13
CA ASN A 105 -12.06 15.00 -21.76
C ASN A 105 -12.52 14.43 -23.12
N ARG A 106 -12.08 13.21 -23.46
CA ARG A 106 -12.63 12.47 -24.62
C ARG A 106 -14.11 12.13 -24.40
N PRO A 107 -14.87 11.79 -25.49
CA PRO A 107 -16.27 11.41 -25.36
C PRO A 107 -16.49 10.32 -24.30
N ALA A 108 -17.49 10.53 -23.44
CA ALA A 108 -17.76 9.62 -22.35
C ALA A 108 -18.29 8.28 -22.86
N LYS A 109 -17.84 7.19 -22.23
CA LYS A 109 -18.28 5.83 -22.51
C LYS A 109 -19.00 5.24 -21.30
N ARG A 110 -19.90 4.29 -21.53
CA ARG A 110 -20.50 3.50 -20.45
C ARG A 110 -19.48 2.51 -19.92
N TRP A 111 -19.28 2.50 -18.61
CA TRP A 111 -18.39 1.54 -17.95
C TRP A 111 -18.79 0.09 -18.24
N GLN A 112 -20.09 -0.18 -18.38
CA GLN A 112 -20.62 -1.51 -18.68
C GLN A 112 -20.07 -2.12 -19.98
N SER A 113 -19.64 -1.30 -20.93
CA SER A 113 -19.00 -1.79 -22.16
C SER A 113 -17.68 -2.52 -21.90
N LEU A 114 -17.06 -2.32 -20.73
CA LEU A 114 -15.81 -2.95 -20.33
C LEU A 114 -15.99 -4.29 -19.62
N TYR A 115 -17.22 -4.69 -19.26
CA TYR A 115 -17.48 -5.95 -18.56
C TYR A 115 -16.85 -7.17 -19.24
N PRO A 116 -17.01 -7.38 -20.57
CA PRO A 116 -16.40 -8.54 -21.23
C PRO A 116 -14.87 -8.59 -21.08
N VAL A 117 -14.21 -7.43 -21.14
CA VAL A 117 -12.75 -7.32 -20.99
C VAL A 117 -12.33 -7.61 -19.55
N LEU A 118 -13.04 -7.05 -18.56
CA LEU A 118 -12.76 -7.29 -17.15
C LEU A 118 -12.95 -8.76 -16.77
N THR A 119 -14.00 -9.40 -17.29
CA THR A 119 -14.25 -10.84 -17.10
C THR A 119 -13.17 -11.70 -17.76
N ALA A 120 -12.77 -11.38 -18.99
CA ALA A 120 -11.69 -12.10 -19.69
C ALA A 120 -10.36 -12.03 -18.92
N ASN A 121 -10.07 -10.89 -18.31
CA ASN A 121 -8.88 -10.66 -17.48
C ASN A 121 -8.99 -11.26 -16.07
N ARG A 122 -10.11 -11.93 -15.74
CA ARG A 122 -10.40 -12.50 -14.41
C ARG A 122 -10.25 -11.49 -13.27
N VAL A 123 -10.56 -10.21 -13.55
CA VAL A 123 -10.52 -9.16 -12.53
C VAL A 123 -11.82 -9.26 -11.72
N PRO A 124 -11.76 -9.61 -10.43
CA PRO A 124 -12.96 -9.69 -9.62
C PRO A 124 -13.57 -8.30 -9.47
N LEU A 125 -14.91 -8.23 -9.38
CA LEU A 125 -15.57 -7.03 -8.91
C LEU A 125 -15.34 -6.89 -7.40
N GLU A 126 -15.19 -5.65 -6.93
CA GLU A 126 -14.84 -5.37 -5.53
C GLU A 126 -16.02 -5.56 -4.56
N GLY A 127 -17.26 -5.55 -5.05
CA GLY A 127 -18.44 -5.64 -4.20
C GLY A 127 -18.76 -7.07 -3.78
N ALA A 128 -18.96 -7.28 -2.48
CA ALA A 128 -19.42 -8.56 -1.90
C ALA A 128 -20.93 -8.62 -1.65
N SER A 129 -21.67 -7.53 -1.96
CA SER A 129 -23.12 -7.40 -1.72
C SER A 129 -23.89 -7.40 -3.05
N LEU A 130 -25.09 -7.96 -3.04
CA LEU A 130 -26.00 -7.93 -4.18
C LEU A 130 -26.54 -6.52 -4.45
N GLU A 131 -26.68 -5.69 -3.42
CA GLU A 131 -27.14 -4.31 -3.54
C GLU A 131 -26.10 -3.38 -4.19
N ASN A 132 -24.80 -3.61 -3.91
CA ASN A 132 -23.69 -2.89 -4.54
C ASN A 132 -22.59 -3.86 -5.01
N PRO A 133 -22.79 -4.55 -6.14
CA PRO A 133 -21.85 -5.56 -6.63
C PRO A 133 -20.52 -4.97 -7.10
N THR A 134 -20.43 -3.65 -7.28
CA THR A 134 -19.18 -2.97 -7.64
C THR A 134 -18.42 -2.44 -6.43
N GLY A 135 -19.02 -2.48 -5.23
CA GLY A 135 -18.40 -1.97 -4.00
C GLY A 135 -18.05 -0.49 -4.06
N GLY A 136 -18.68 0.27 -4.95
CA GLY A 136 -18.34 1.67 -5.17
C GLY A 136 -17.05 1.91 -5.92
N VAL A 137 -16.54 0.92 -6.65
CA VAL A 137 -15.32 1.03 -7.44
C VAL A 137 -15.65 0.94 -8.93
N VAL A 138 -15.01 1.78 -9.73
CA VAL A 138 -15.02 1.67 -11.19
C VAL A 138 -13.68 1.08 -11.62
N LEU A 139 -13.73 -0.03 -12.37
CA LEU A 139 -12.54 -0.73 -12.85
C LEU A 139 -12.27 -0.38 -14.31
N LEU A 140 -11.13 0.22 -14.63
CA LEU A 140 -10.70 0.47 -16.01
C LEU A 140 -9.41 -0.29 -16.31
N PRO A 141 -9.37 -1.12 -17.36
CA PRO A 141 -8.13 -1.75 -17.82
C PRO A 141 -7.07 -0.68 -18.15
N GLU A 142 -5.81 -0.97 -17.88
CA GLU A 142 -4.69 -0.07 -18.21
C GLU A 142 -4.67 0.24 -19.72
N ALA A 143 -4.98 -0.75 -20.56
CA ALA A 143 -5.08 -0.56 -22.01
C ALA A 143 -6.17 0.45 -22.43
N GLU A 144 -7.28 0.57 -21.68
CA GLU A 144 -8.32 1.56 -21.95
C GLU A 144 -7.88 2.96 -21.50
N VAL A 145 -7.17 3.05 -20.38
CA VAL A 145 -6.62 4.30 -19.84
C VAL A 145 -5.50 4.84 -20.74
N GLY A 146 -4.61 3.95 -21.21
CA GLY A 146 -3.45 4.29 -22.03
C GLY A 146 -2.55 5.33 -21.37
N ASP A 147 -2.13 6.33 -22.13
CA ASP A 147 -1.35 7.47 -21.64
C ASP A 147 -2.21 8.59 -21.00
N GLY A 148 -3.45 8.27 -20.62
CA GLY A 148 -4.38 9.22 -20.01
C GLY A 148 -3.85 9.84 -18.72
N HIS A 149 -4.16 11.12 -18.50
CA HIS A 149 -3.69 11.88 -17.33
C HIS A 149 -4.78 12.05 -16.28
N VAL A 150 -6.02 12.18 -16.71
CA VAL A 150 -7.20 12.40 -15.87
C VAL A 150 -8.31 11.47 -16.33
N VAL A 151 -8.88 10.74 -15.36
CA VAL A 151 -10.09 9.95 -15.56
C VAL A 151 -11.22 10.66 -14.84
N THR A 152 -12.27 11.01 -15.57
CA THR A 152 -13.47 11.62 -15.01
C THR A 152 -14.58 10.58 -14.99
N ILE A 153 -15.19 10.36 -13.82
CA ILE A 153 -16.18 9.32 -13.60
C ILE A 153 -17.44 9.93 -13.04
N ARG A 154 -18.57 9.56 -13.62
CA ARG A 154 -19.90 9.91 -13.15
C ARG A 154 -20.67 8.63 -12.89
N ALA A 155 -21.00 8.35 -11.62
CA ALA A 155 -21.59 7.07 -11.20
C ALA A 155 -23.00 6.83 -11.79
N SER A 156 -23.78 7.90 -11.97
CA SER A 156 -25.09 7.91 -12.62
C SER A 156 -25.35 9.28 -13.26
N GLU A 157 -26.33 9.37 -14.16
CA GLU A 157 -26.67 10.62 -14.84
C GLU A 157 -26.93 11.81 -13.90
N LYS A 158 -27.49 11.53 -12.71
CA LYS A 158 -27.81 12.53 -11.68
C LYS A 158 -26.63 12.84 -10.74
N SER A 159 -25.57 12.03 -10.76
CA SER A 159 -24.42 12.20 -9.87
C SER A 159 -23.45 13.27 -10.39
N GLN A 160 -22.79 13.95 -9.47
CA GLN A 160 -21.68 14.86 -9.82
C GLN A 160 -20.49 14.06 -10.36
N PRO A 161 -19.84 14.51 -11.45
CA PRO A 161 -18.62 13.88 -11.94
C PRO A 161 -17.49 14.07 -10.93
N ARG A 162 -16.60 13.07 -10.85
CA ARG A 162 -15.38 13.10 -10.03
C ARG A 162 -14.17 12.86 -10.89
N GLU A 163 -13.11 13.62 -10.64
CA GLU A 163 -11.86 13.51 -11.38
C GLU A 163 -10.81 12.73 -10.58
N PHE A 164 -10.07 11.91 -11.30
CA PHE A 164 -9.00 11.07 -10.78
C PHE A 164 -7.74 11.32 -11.60
N LYS A 165 -6.78 12.03 -10.99
CA LYS A 165 -5.51 12.33 -11.66
C LYS A 165 -4.53 11.17 -11.54
N LEU A 166 -3.97 10.72 -12.66
CA LEU A 166 -2.98 9.63 -12.72
C LEU A 166 -1.53 10.13 -12.60
N LYS A 167 -1.33 11.42 -12.35
CA LYS A 167 0.00 12.02 -12.18
C LYS A 167 0.85 11.20 -11.19
N GLY A 168 2.05 10.85 -11.63
CA GLY A 168 3.02 10.08 -10.85
C GLY A 168 2.90 8.57 -10.98
N PHE A 169 1.86 8.02 -11.62
CA PHE A 169 1.67 6.59 -11.78
C PHE A 169 2.87 5.90 -12.45
N LYS A 170 3.29 6.36 -13.64
CA LYS A 170 4.42 5.78 -14.37
C LYS A 170 5.71 5.73 -13.54
N SER A 171 5.99 6.79 -12.79
CA SER A 171 7.15 6.85 -11.90
C SER A 171 7.01 5.89 -10.71
N ALA A 172 5.82 5.79 -10.12
CA ALA A 172 5.56 4.86 -9.03
C ALA A 172 5.65 3.40 -9.50
N MET A 173 5.17 3.10 -10.71
CA MET A 173 5.27 1.78 -11.34
C MET A 173 6.72 1.40 -11.63
N ALA A 174 7.52 2.33 -12.18
CA ALA A 174 8.94 2.12 -12.40
C ALA A 174 9.68 1.85 -11.07
N SER A 175 9.40 2.64 -10.03
CA SER A 175 9.92 2.39 -8.68
C SER A 175 9.49 1.03 -8.14
N ALA A 176 8.25 0.60 -8.41
CA ALA A 176 7.77 -0.70 -7.97
C ALA A 176 8.51 -1.86 -8.61
N ARG A 177 8.66 -1.81 -9.93
CA ARG A 177 9.43 -2.81 -10.68
C ARG A 177 10.89 -2.85 -10.20
N TYR A 178 11.52 -1.70 -9.99
CA TYR A 178 12.87 -1.61 -9.45
C TYR A 178 13.03 -2.25 -8.06
N ASN A 179 11.99 -2.18 -7.22
CA ASN A 179 12.03 -2.72 -5.86
C ASN A 179 11.50 -4.18 -5.73
N GLY A 180 11.25 -4.87 -6.85
CA GLY A 180 10.92 -6.31 -6.87
C GLY A 180 9.51 -6.67 -7.34
N CYS A 181 8.67 -5.70 -7.71
CA CYS A 181 7.35 -5.95 -8.30
C CYS A 181 7.44 -6.13 -9.82
N ALA A 182 8.19 -7.15 -10.27
CA ALA A 182 8.54 -7.30 -11.69
C ALA A 182 7.36 -7.72 -12.57
N ALA A 183 6.50 -8.61 -12.08
CA ALA A 183 5.39 -9.18 -12.83
C ALA A 183 4.06 -8.51 -12.45
N ASP A 184 3.18 -8.29 -13.43
CA ASP A 184 1.92 -7.59 -13.22
C ASP A 184 0.94 -8.38 -12.33
N ASP A 185 1.07 -9.70 -12.30
CA ASP A 185 0.31 -10.61 -11.43
C ASP A 185 0.72 -10.51 -9.94
N SER A 186 1.87 -9.89 -9.65
CA SER A 186 2.28 -9.60 -8.27
C SER A 186 1.46 -8.45 -7.65
N PHE A 187 0.76 -7.64 -8.46
CA PHE A 187 -0.02 -6.50 -7.94
C PHE A 187 -1.42 -6.93 -7.48
N GLU A 188 -1.72 -6.69 -6.20
CA GLU A 188 -2.97 -7.06 -5.54
C GLU A 188 -3.72 -5.83 -4.97
N ARG A 189 -5.05 -5.83 -5.11
CA ARG A 189 -5.91 -4.70 -4.73
C ARG A 189 -6.46 -4.76 -3.29
N GLY A 190 -6.70 -5.97 -2.78
CA GLY A 190 -7.50 -6.25 -1.57
C GLY A 190 -6.79 -5.99 -0.23
N LYS A 191 -7.23 -6.64 0.86
CA LYS A 191 -6.52 -6.62 2.16
C LYS A 191 -5.36 -7.63 2.15
N TRP A 192 -4.29 -7.31 2.88
CA TRP A 192 -3.15 -8.22 3.08
C TRP A 192 -3.46 -9.15 4.24
#